data_AF-A0AAU2J1G6-F1
#
_entry.id   AF-A0AAU2J1G6-F1
#
_cell.length_a   1.000
_cell.length_b   1.000
_cell.length_c   1.000
_cell.angle_alpha   90.00
_cell.angle_beta   90.00
_cell.angle_gamma   90.00
#
_symmetry.space_group_name_H-M   'P 1'
#
loop_
_entity.id
_entity.type
_entity.pdbx_description
1 polymer ?
#
loop_
_entity_poly.entity_id
_entity_poly.type
_entity_poly.pdbx_seq_one_letter_code
_entity_poly.pdbx_strand_id
1 'polypeptide(L)'
;MIQLRNRPGRHTAGRTLLITALLAAAVVPAAAAAPPAPTAPVTVRGTAPAPAYQQVAHFYGAYIDAAGTEGGGTLTTALRAFYLTPALRSQLRTWEARNHADGVLRAQNTPLAFKVTPGDSGAGHTWSKVRLTWSGGKHPTYTRLTVRSDLRTGRISGIR
;
A
#
# COMPACT_ATOMS: atom_id res chain seq x y z
N MET A 1 -9.09 -44.97 2.13
CA MET A 1 -8.48 -45.42 0.85
C MET A 1 -8.93 -44.42 -0.20
N ILE A 2 -8.12 -43.53 -0.76
CA ILE A 2 -6.88 -43.74 -1.53
C ILE A 2 -5.98 -42.50 -1.35
N GLN A 3 -4.70 -42.76 -1.07
CA GLN A 3 -3.58 -41.82 -1.09
C GLN A 3 -3.17 -41.52 -2.53
N LEU A 4 -2.80 -40.28 -2.85
CA LEU A 4 -1.92 -39.95 -3.98
C LEU A 4 -1.03 -38.77 -3.59
N ARG A 5 0.10 -39.14 -2.98
CA ARG A 5 1.31 -38.32 -2.84
C ARG A 5 1.91 -38.12 -4.23
N ASN A 6 2.25 -36.89 -4.63
CA ASN A 6 3.29 -36.69 -5.63
C ASN A 6 3.98 -35.32 -5.51
N ARG A 7 5.13 -35.29 -4.82
CA ARG A 7 6.29 -34.45 -5.14
C ARG A 7 7.45 -35.44 -5.25
N PRO A 8 8.29 -35.41 -6.29
CA PRO A 8 9.52 -34.62 -6.17
C PRO A 8 10.14 -34.15 -7.50
N GLY A 9 11.10 -33.22 -7.39
CA GLY A 9 11.99 -32.83 -8.48
C GLY A 9 13.22 -32.12 -7.91
N ARG A 10 13.98 -32.81 -7.06
CA ARG A 10 15.31 -32.39 -6.60
C ARG A 10 16.32 -32.89 -7.62
N HIS A 11 16.91 -32.00 -8.42
CA HIS A 11 18.05 -32.35 -9.26
C HIS A 11 19.34 -32.19 -8.47
N THR A 12 19.90 -33.34 -8.12
CA THR A 12 21.27 -33.52 -7.62
C THR A 12 22.16 -33.75 -8.84
N ALA A 13 23.20 -32.94 -8.99
CA ALA A 13 24.39 -33.25 -9.78
C ALA A 13 25.43 -32.20 -9.38
N GLY A 14 26.64 -32.49 -8.96
CA GLY A 14 27.41 -33.72 -9.06
C GLY A 14 28.82 -33.35 -9.49
N ARG A 15 29.81 -34.00 -8.86
CA ARG A 15 31.18 -34.21 -9.35
C ARG A 15 32.17 -33.03 -9.30
N THR A 16 32.93 -33.09 -8.21
CA THR A 16 34.38 -32.85 -8.12
C THR A 16 35.16 -33.41 -9.31
N LEU A 17 36.07 -32.61 -9.86
CA LEU A 17 37.27 -33.07 -10.56
C LEU A 17 38.42 -32.10 -10.25
N LEU A 18 39.41 -32.64 -9.53
CA LEU A 18 40.74 -32.06 -9.35
C LEU A 18 41.47 -32.07 -10.69
N ILE A 19 42.02 -30.93 -11.10
CA ILE A 19 43.08 -30.87 -12.11
C ILE A 19 44.18 -29.95 -11.58
N THR A 20 45.38 -30.53 -11.60
CA THR A 20 46.65 -30.03 -11.09
C THR A 20 47.33 -29.10 -12.11
N ALA A 21 48.04 -28.11 -11.57
CA ALA A 21 49.24 -27.43 -12.11
C ALA A 21 49.12 -26.55 -13.36
N LEU A 22 49.45 -25.25 -13.22
CA LEU A 22 50.68 -24.65 -13.76
C LEU A 22 50.87 -23.24 -13.18
N LEU A 23 52.02 -23.00 -12.52
CA LEU A 23 52.41 -21.66 -12.09
C LEU A 23 52.86 -20.84 -13.30
N ALA A 24 52.18 -19.71 -13.54
CA ALA A 24 52.71 -18.59 -14.30
C ALA A 24 52.53 -17.33 -13.44
N ALA A 25 53.61 -16.92 -12.77
CA ALA A 25 53.65 -15.67 -12.03
C ALA A 25 53.74 -14.50 -13.02
N ALA A 26 52.59 -13.99 -13.45
CA ALA A 26 52.52 -12.68 -14.08
C ALA A 26 52.58 -11.62 -12.98
N VAL A 27 53.67 -10.84 -12.96
CA VAL A 27 53.81 -9.69 -12.08
C VAL A 27 52.88 -8.60 -12.63
N VAL A 28 51.65 -8.55 -12.13
CA VAL A 28 50.73 -7.44 -12.41
C VAL A 28 51.25 -6.24 -11.62
N PRO A 29 51.53 -5.08 -12.25
CA PRO A 29 51.74 -3.88 -11.46
C PRO A 29 50.45 -3.61 -10.70
N ALA A 30 50.53 -3.56 -9.38
CA ALA A 30 49.44 -3.10 -8.54
C ALA A 30 49.24 -1.61 -8.84
N ALA A 31 48.41 -1.31 -9.86
CA ALA A 31 47.84 0.00 -10.02
C ALA A 31 47.01 0.25 -8.76
N ALA A 32 47.49 1.15 -7.91
CA ALA A 32 46.75 1.61 -6.75
C ALA A 32 45.35 2.00 -7.21
N ALA A 33 44.34 1.23 -6.80
CA ALA A 33 42.97 1.57 -7.06
C ALA A 33 42.72 2.92 -6.40
N ALA A 34 42.46 3.95 -7.22
CA ALA A 34 42.03 5.24 -6.72
C ALA A 34 40.79 5.02 -5.84
N PRO A 35 40.69 5.69 -4.68
CA PRO A 35 39.51 5.55 -3.83
C PRO A 35 38.26 5.86 -4.66
N PRO A 36 37.17 5.10 -4.49
CA PRO A 36 35.92 5.36 -5.21
C PRO A 36 35.53 6.82 -4.96
N ALA A 37 35.30 7.56 -6.05
CA ALA A 37 34.85 8.93 -5.97
C ALA A 37 33.57 8.98 -5.12
N PRO A 38 33.43 9.96 -4.20
CA PRO A 38 32.24 10.06 -3.38
C PRO A 38 31.01 10.14 -4.29
N THR A 39 30.12 9.15 -4.15
CA THR A 39 28.85 9.14 -4.88
C THR A 39 28.10 10.38 -4.44
N ALA A 40 27.88 11.32 -5.37
CA ALA A 40 27.13 12.53 -5.07
C ALA A 40 25.78 12.12 -4.45
N PRO A 41 25.34 12.78 -3.36
CA PRO A 41 24.05 12.47 -2.77
C PRO A 41 22.98 12.61 -3.84
N VAL A 42 22.17 11.56 -4.01
CA VAL A 42 21.01 11.61 -4.89
C VAL A 42 20.07 12.66 -4.29
N THR A 43 20.06 13.85 -4.86
CA THR A 43 19.08 14.88 -4.52
C THR A 43 17.72 14.34 -4.95
N VAL A 44 16.97 13.79 -4.00
CA VAL A 44 15.54 13.58 -4.17
C VAL A 44 14.92 14.97 -4.27
N ARG A 45 14.75 15.48 -5.50
CA ARG A 45 13.87 16.63 -5.73
C ARG A 45 12.52 16.23 -5.17
N GLY A 46 12.10 16.88 -4.09
CA GLY A 46 10.82 16.62 -3.45
C GLY A 46 9.72 16.62 -4.50
N THR A 47 9.20 15.44 -4.83
CA THR A 47 8.06 15.32 -5.73
C THR A 47 6.95 16.16 -5.11
N ALA A 48 6.31 17.02 -5.92
CA ALA A 48 5.12 17.72 -5.48
C ALA A 48 4.18 16.70 -4.82
N PRO A 49 3.58 17.00 -3.66
CA PRO A 49 2.75 16.04 -2.95
C PRO A 49 1.72 15.44 -3.91
N ALA A 50 1.58 14.11 -3.89
CA ALA A 50 0.64 13.41 -4.75
C ALA A 50 -0.73 14.10 -4.68
N PRO A 51 -1.43 14.30 -5.82
CA PRO A 51 -2.73 14.96 -5.81
C PRO A 51 -3.65 14.27 -4.81
N ALA A 52 -4.44 15.05 -4.07
CA ALA A 52 -5.15 14.54 -2.90
C ALA A 52 -6.07 13.34 -3.20
N TYR A 53 -6.65 13.25 -4.40
CA TYR A 53 -7.45 12.09 -4.81
C TYR A 53 -6.62 10.80 -4.89
N GLN A 54 -5.32 10.89 -5.23
CA GLN A 54 -4.41 9.74 -5.19
C GLN A 54 -4.14 9.30 -3.77
N GLN A 55 -3.96 10.24 -2.82
CA GLN A 55 -3.85 9.88 -1.40
C GLN A 55 -5.11 9.18 -0.89
N VAL A 56 -6.30 9.63 -1.32
CA VAL A 56 -7.56 8.93 -1.03
C VAL A 56 -7.55 7.52 -1.63
N ALA A 57 -7.09 7.35 -2.87
CA ALA A 57 -6.99 6.04 -3.50
C ALA A 57 -6.01 5.09 -2.78
N HIS A 58 -4.83 5.58 -2.39
CA HIS A 58 -3.84 4.82 -1.61
C HIS A 58 -4.41 4.41 -0.24
N PHE A 59 -5.07 5.34 0.45
CA PHE A 59 -5.72 5.04 1.72
C PHE A 59 -6.78 3.95 1.58
N TYR A 60 -7.75 4.10 0.67
CA TYR A 60 -8.82 3.11 0.53
C TYR A 60 -8.31 1.75 0.07
N GLY A 61 -7.31 1.69 -0.83
CA GLY A 61 -6.69 0.42 -1.22
C GLY A 61 -6.09 -0.31 -0.02
N ALA A 62 -5.14 0.34 0.67
CA ALA A 62 -4.48 -0.27 1.82
C ALA A 62 -5.46 -0.57 2.98
N TYR A 63 -6.46 0.30 3.18
CA TYR A 63 -7.43 0.13 4.25
C TYR A 63 -8.37 -1.04 4.02
N ILE A 64 -8.89 -1.19 2.79
CA ILE A 64 -9.77 -2.31 2.42
C ILE A 64 -9.01 -3.64 2.50
N ASP A 65 -7.77 -3.69 2.01
CA ASP A 65 -6.92 -4.89 2.09
C ASP A 65 -6.66 -5.28 3.56
N ALA A 66 -6.32 -4.31 4.40
CA ALA A 66 -6.11 -4.54 5.83
C ALA A 66 -7.40 -4.97 6.54
N ALA A 67 -8.55 -4.35 6.23
CA ALA A 67 -9.83 -4.68 6.84
C ALA A 67 -10.35 -6.08 6.44
N GLY A 68 -9.97 -6.58 5.25
CA GLY A 68 -10.30 -7.93 4.80
C GLY A 68 -9.38 -9.02 5.34
N THR A 69 -8.28 -8.67 6.01
CA THR A 69 -7.28 -9.63 6.50
C THR A 69 -7.51 -9.98 7.97
N GLU A 70 -7.45 -11.26 8.31
CA GLU A 70 -7.50 -11.71 9.71
C GLU A 70 -6.37 -11.05 10.53
N GLY A 71 -6.72 -10.43 11.66
CA GLY A 71 -5.75 -9.71 12.50
C GLY A 71 -5.33 -8.33 11.96
N GLY A 72 -5.96 -7.82 10.89
CA GLY A 72 -5.61 -6.53 10.28
C GLY A 72 -5.92 -5.27 11.12
N GLY A 73 -6.52 -5.42 12.31
CA GLY A 73 -6.97 -4.31 13.16
C GLY A 73 -5.87 -3.30 13.57
N THR A 74 -4.66 -3.77 13.81
CA THR A 74 -3.52 -2.89 14.12
C THR A 74 -3.13 -2.05 12.90
N LEU A 75 -3.12 -2.67 11.71
CA LEU A 75 -2.79 -1.98 10.46
C LEU A 75 -3.87 -0.96 10.08
N THR A 76 -5.15 -1.31 10.19
CA THR A 76 -6.25 -0.35 9.94
C THR A 76 -6.17 0.84 10.90
N THR A 77 -5.81 0.62 12.16
CA THR A 77 -5.58 1.70 13.14
C THR A 77 -4.41 2.59 12.74
N ALA A 78 -3.28 2.03 12.31
CA ALA A 78 -2.12 2.78 11.85
C ALA A 78 -2.43 3.60 10.57
N LEU A 79 -3.12 3.00 9.60
CA LEU A 79 -3.56 3.67 8.38
C LEU A 79 -4.49 4.84 8.68
N ARG A 80 -5.47 4.64 9.57
CA ARG A 80 -6.34 5.73 10.06
C ARG A 80 -5.52 6.84 10.69
N ALA A 81 -4.54 6.50 11.54
CA ALA A 81 -3.68 7.47 12.20
C ALA A 81 -2.77 8.25 11.24
N PHE A 82 -2.39 7.68 10.10
CA PHE A 82 -1.57 8.33 9.08
C PHE A 82 -2.41 9.21 8.15
N TYR A 83 -3.47 8.67 7.55
CA TYR A 83 -4.22 9.35 6.49
C TYR A 83 -5.32 10.30 6.98
N LEU A 84 -5.91 10.07 8.16
CA LEU A 84 -7.04 10.86 8.65
C LEU A 84 -6.59 11.96 9.62
N THR A 85 -7.31 13.08 9.63
CA THR A 85 -7.13 14.09 10.68
C THR A 85 -7.58 13.55 12.05
N PRO A 86 -7.01 14.03 13.17
CA PRO A 86 -7.46 13.66 14.52
C PRO A 86 -8.96 13.92 14.73
N ALA A 87 -9.46 15.07 14.24
CA ALA A 87 -10.87 15.43 14.34
C ALA A 87 -11.77 14.43 13.62
N LEU A 88 -11.42 14.01 12.40
CA LEU A 88 -12.20 13.01 11.67
C LEU A 88 -12.17 11.65 12.39
N ARG A 89 -11.01 11.20 12.90
CA ARG A 89 -10.92 9.94 13.66
C ARG A 89 -11.86 9.93 14.87
N SER A 90 -11.97 11.05 15.57
CA SER A 90 -12.92 11.21 16.69
C SER A 90 -14.38 11.10 16.21
N GLN A 91 -14.73 11.82 15.14
CA GLN A 91 -16.07 11.77 14.55
C GLN A 91 -16.46 10.37 14.07
N LEU A 92 -15.51 9.64 13.47
CA LEU A 92 -15.73 8.26 13.04
C LEU A 92 -15.98 7.36 14.25
N ARG A 93 -15.18 7.45 15.32
CA ARG A 93 -15.39 6.66 16.54
C ARG A 93 -16.78 6.85 17.13
N THR A 94 -17.25 8.10 17.22
CA THR A 94 -18.61 8.41 17.71
C THR A 94 -19.70 7.87 16.78
N TRP A 95 -19.46 7.81 15.48
CA TRP A 95 -20.40 7.20 14.54
C TRP A 95 -20.37 5.68 14.65
N GLU A 96 -19.20 5.07 14.72
CA GLU A 96 -18.99 3.62 14.83
C GLU A 96 -19.64 3.06 16.08
N ALA A 97 -19.47 3.72 17.23
CA ALA A 97 -20.11 3.34 18.48
C ALA A 97 -21.65 3.34 18.41
N ARG A 98 -22.24 4.19 17.57
CA ARG A 98 -23.70 4.28 17.40
C ARG A 98 -24.25 3.35 16.34
N ASN A 99 -23.46 3.02 15.31
CA ASN A 99 -23.93 2.30 14.13
C ASN A 99 -23.45 0.85 14.08
N HIS A 100 -22.51 0.47 14.96
CA HIS A 100 -21.91 -0.87 15.00
C HIS A 100 -21.36 -1.32 13.63
N ALA A 101 -20.78 -0.38 12.91
CA ALA A 101 -20.27 -0.54 11.55
C ALA A 101 -18.96 0.25 11.40
N ASP A 102 -18.13 -0.11 10.42
CA ASP A 102 -16.92 0.64 10.10
C ASP A 102 -17.29 2.03 9.53
N GLY A 103 -16.78 3.09 10.16
CA GLY A 103 -17.12 4.46 9.80
C GLY A 103 -16.45 4.97 8.52
N VAL A 104 -15.33 4.38 8.11
CA VAL A 104 -14.66 4.67 6.84
C VAL A 104 -15.44 4.04 5.69
N LEU A 105 -15.88 2.80 5.86
CA LEU A 105 -16.61 2.04 4.83
C LEU A 105 -18.12 2.32 4.84
N ARG A 106 -18.64 2.88 5.94
CA ARG A 106 -20.08 3.04 6.23
C ARG A 106 -20.84 1.70 6.15
N ALA A 107 -20.21 0.61 6.56
CA ALA A 107 -20.74 -0.75 6.44
C ALA A 107 -20.12 -1.70 7.48
N GLN A 108 -20.75 -2.85 7.68
CA GLN A 108 -20.25 -3.88 8.60
C GLN A 108 -19.23 -4.83 7.94
N ASN A 109 -19.25 -4.92 6.61
CA ASN A 109 -18.41 -5.80 5.82
C ASN A 109 -17.41 -5.02 4.96
N THR A 110 -16.48 -5.75 4.35
CA THR A 110 -15.47 -5.22 3.43
C THR A 110 -16.00 -5.26 1.99
N PRO A 111 -15.86 -4.17 1.21
CA PRO A 111 -16.30 -4.14 -0.18
C PRO A 111 -15.44 -5.04 -1.07
N LEU A 112 -16.03 -5.56 -2.15
CA LEU A 112 -15.34 -6.39 -3.15
C LEU A 112 -14.43 -5.57 -4.07
N ALA A 113 -14.79 -4.31 -4.31
CA ALA A 113 -14.03 -3.40 -5.15
C ALA A 113 -14.31 -1.94 -4.75
N PHE A 114 -13.40 -1.05 -5.13
CA PHE A 114 -13.62 0.38 -4.99
C PHE A 114 -13.15 1.15 -6.23
N LYS A 115 -13.66 2.37 -6.40
CA LYS A 115 -13.17 3.34 -7.39
C LYS A 115 -13.14 4.71 -6.74
N VAL A 116 -12.02 5.42 -6.92
CA VAL A 116 -11.89 6.82 -6.52
C VAL A 116 -11.85 7.69 -7.77
N THR A 117 -12.64 8.75 -7.79
CA THR A 117 -12.57 9.78 -8.84
C THR A 117 -12.31 11.14 -8.21
N PRO A 118 -11.50 11.99 -8.88
CA PRO A 118 -11.31 13.36 -8.43
C PRO A 118 -12.65 14.10 -8.48
N GLY A 119 -12.80 15.08 -7.59
CA GLY A 119 -13.87 16.06 -7.61
C GLY A 119 -13.29 17.48 -7.59
N ASP A 120 -14.15 18.44 -7.29
CA ASP A 120 -13.78 19.84 -7.25
C ASP A 120 -12.86 20.17 -6.06
N SER A 121 -12.23 21.35 -6.13
CA SER A 121 -11.39 21.89 -5.06
C SER A 121 -11.75 23.34 -4.78
N GLY A 122 -11.64 23.77 -3.53
CA GLY A 122 -12.04 25.11 -3.10
C GLY A 122 -11.98 25.27 -1.58
N ALA A 123 -11.90 26.52 -1.11
CA ALA A 123 -11.90 26.87 0.32
C ALA A 123 -10.89 26.07 1.18
N GLY A 124 -9.66 25.84 0.66
CA GLY A 124 -8.63 25.09 1.39
C GLY A 124 -8.85 23.57 1.41
N HIS A 125 -9.82 23.06 0.66
CA HIS A 125 -10.18 21.66 0.59
C HIS A 125 -10.26 21.16 -0.84
N THR A 126 -10.23 19.84 -0.97
CA THR A 126 -10.47 19.14 -2.22
C THR A 126 -11.32 17.91 -1.94
N TRP A 127 -12.18 17.57 -2.89
CA TRP A 127 -13.14 16.49 -2.74
C TRP A 127 -12.81 15.36 -3.71
N SER A 128 -13.12 14.14 -3.28
CA SER A 128 -13.04 12.94 -4.09
C SER A 128 -14.31 12.13 -3.90
N LYS A 129 -14.76 11.44 -4.94
CA LYS A 129 -15.88 10.51 -4.85
C LYS A 129 -15.33 9.10 -4.76
N VAL A 130 -15.75 8.37 -3.73
CA VAL A 130 -15.38 6.97 -3.54
C VAL A 130 -16.63 6.12 -3.75
N ARG A 131 -16.57 5.20 -4.71
CA ARG A 131 -17.61 4.20 -4.94
C ARG A 131 -17.12 2.87 -4.40
N LEU A 132 -17.81 2.33 -3.42
CA LEU A 132 -17.61 0.99 -2.87
C LEU A 132 -18.60 0.03 -3.54
N THR A 133 -18.14 -1.15 -3.93
CA THR A 133 -18.94 -2.19 -4.60
C THR A 133 -19.06 -3.40 -3.68
N TRP A 134 -20.29 -3.84 -3.40
CA TRP A 134 -20.56 -4.87 -2.39
C TRP A 134 -20.92 -6.24 -2.97
N SER A 135 -21.41 -6.28 -4.20
CA SER A 135 -21.83 -7.50 -4.87
C SER A 135 -21.33 -7.54 -6.32
N GLY A 136 -21.06 -8.75 -6.81
CA GLY A 136 -20.73 -9.02 -8.20
C GLY A 136 -21.96 -9.38 -9.05
N GLY A 137 -21.74 -9.66 -10.34
CA GLY A 137 -22.79 -10.10 -11.26
C GLY A 137 -23.51 -8.96 -11.99
N LYS A 138 -24.73 -9.24 -12.50
CA LYS A 138 -25.47 -8.31 -13.38
C LYS A 138 -25.97 -7.04 -12.68
N HIS A 139 -26.18 -7.10 -11.35
CA HIS A 139 -26.73 -5.99 -10.57
C HIS A 139 -25.90 -5.72 -9.30
N PRO A 140 -24.68 -5.17 -9.46
CA PRO A 140 -23.83 -4.80 -8.33
C PRO A 140 -24.47 -3.70 -7.47
N THR A 141 -24.34 -3.84 -6.15
CA THR A 141 -24.78 -2.86 -5.15
C THR A 141 -23.62 -1.93 -4.79
N TYR A 142 -23.91 -0.64 -4.60
CA TYR A 142 -22.89 0.38 -4.37
C TYR A 142 -23.20 1.30 -3.20
N THR A 143 -22.14 1.70 -2.49
CA THR A 143 -22.16 2.90 -1.63
C THR A 143 -21.31 3.98 -2.28
N ARG A 144 -21.79 5.23 -2.25
CA ARG A 144 -21.06 6.39 -2.77
C ARG A 144 -20.74 7.33 -1.61
N LEU A 145 -19.46 7.57 -1.40
CA LEU A 145 -18.95 8.46 -0.37
C LEU A 145 -18.35 9.71 -1.01
N THR A 146 -18.56 10.83 -0.34
CA THR A 146 -17.84 12.08 -0.61
C THR A 146 -16.75 12.24 0.43
N VAL A 147 -15.51 12.22 -0.03
CA VAL A 147 -14.31 12.32 0.81
C VAL A 147 -13.72 13.70 0.65
N ARG A 148 -13.52 14.41 1.76
CA ARG A 148 -12.89 15.73 1.80
C ARG A 148 -11.47 15.59 2.31
N SER A 149 -10.52 16.18 1.62
CA SER A 149 -9.12 16.28 2.04
C SER A 149 -8.74 17.74 2.28
N ASP A 150 -7.87 17.95 3.26
CA ASP A 150 -7.28 19.24 3.56
C ASP A 150 -6.11 19.52 2.61
N LEU A 151 -6.14 20.65 1.89
CA LEU A 151 -5.11 20.94 0.88
C LEU A 151 -3.74 21.24 1.49
N ARG A 152 -3.69 21.73 2.73
CA ARG A 152 -2.43 22.07 3.40
C ARG A 152 -1.66 20.81 3.83
N THR A 153 -2.38 19.79 4.30
CA THR A 153 -1.79 18.58 4.89
C THR A 153 -1.92 17.34 4.00
N GLY A 154 -2.78 17.37 2.98
CA GLY A 154 -3.14 16.21 2.16
C GLY A 154 -4.00 15.17 2.89
N ARG A 155 -4.31 15.38 4.18
CA ARG A 155 -5.02 14.41 5.02
C ARG A 155 -6.51 14.46 4.79
N ILE A 156 -7.15 13.31 4.94
CA ILE A 156 -8.59 13.17 4.84
C ILE A 156 -9.23 13.78 6.10
N SER A 157 -10.10 14.76 5.87
CA SER A 157 -10.74 15.59 6.91
C SER A 157 -12.26 15.46 6.96
N GLY A 158 -12.85 14.69 6.05
CA GLY A 158 -14.28 14.35 6.07
C GLY A 158 -14.62 13.13 5.22
N ILE A 159 -15.58 12.33 5.71
CA ILE A 159 -16.21 11.23 4.97
C ILE A 159 -17.72 11.32 5.19
N ARG A 160 -18.48 11.46 4.10
CA ARG A 160 -19.95 11.58 4.10
C ARG A 160 -20.56 10.63 3.09
#